data_AF-A0A3B5M341-F1
#
_entry.id   AF-A0A3B5M341-F1
#
_cell.length_a   1.000
_cell.length_b   1.000
_cell.length_c   1.000
_cell.angle_alpha   90.00
_cell.angle_beta   90.00
_cell.angle_gamma   90.00
#
_symmetry.space_group_name_H-M   'P 1'
#
loop_
_entity.id
_entity.type
_entity.pdbx_description
1 polymer ?
#
loop_
_entity_poly.entity_id
_entity_poly.type
_entity_poly.pdbx_seq_one_letter_code
_entity_poly.pdbx_strand_id
1 'polypeptide(L)'
;MLSQEFLEKMKSLDLEDVSQYIRSISTPMLVSMGAVAVATTYYLTTRPKALPPLWDLHTQSVEVPGSDFVHRSALQKEDGYLTHVYEDARTMYESFIRGARVSNNGPCLGFRKPKQPYEWMSYKEVMKRAENLGSAFLHKGHSKTTNPHIGIFSQNRPEWTISELACYTYSLVSVPLYDTLGTEAISYIIDKGETLQQQNVLLNYSHPFRSPKGAMLTHGNIVSNYSSFIKLTQVRLRCPLNSSDVHISYLPLAHMFERIVQGVMLVHGARIGFFQGDVRRLSDDLIALRPTVFPVVPRLLNRMYDKVSDRQRS
;
A
#
# COMPACT_ATOMS: atom_id res chain seq x y z
N MET A 1 12.79 44.60 18.88
CA MET A 1 12.64 46.07 18.99
C MET A 1 11.78 46.58 17.83
N LEU A 2 10.54 46.11 17.76
CA LEU A 2 9.53 46.41 16.72
C LEU A 2 8.14 46.23 17.34
N SER A 3 7.96 46.71 18.59
CA SER A 3 6.94 46.17 19.49
C SER A 3 6.20 47.20 20.36
N GLN A 4 6.34 48.50 20.11
CA GLN A 4 5.45 49.51 20.72
C GLN A 4 5.03 50.57 19.70
N GLU A 5 5.97 51.08 18.90
CA GLU A 5 5.65 52.05 17.82
C GLU A 5 4.66 51.50 16.79
N PHE A 6 4.78 50.23 16.37
CA PHE A 6 3.85 49.63 15.40
C PHE A 6 2.43 49.45 15.97
N LEU A 7 2.33 49.16 17.27
CA LEU A 7 1.05 48.99 17.97
C LEU A 7 0.38 50.34 18.28
N GLU A 8 1.16 51.39 18.57
CA GLU A 8 0.63 52.76 18.65
C GLU A 8 0.15 53.26 17.28
N LYS A 9 0.89 52.97 16.20
CA LYS A 9 0.49 53.34 14.84
C LYS A 9 -0.79 52.66 14.38
N MET A 10 -1.09 51.44 14.86
CA MET A 10 -2.39 50.79 14.62
C MET A 10 -3.52 51.38 15.48
N LYS A 11 -3.23 51.88 16.68
CA LYS A 11 -4.23 52.56 17.53
C LYS A 11 -4.57 53.97 17.05
N SER A 12 -3.68 54.61 16.29
CA SER A 12 -3.86 55.96 15.74
C SER A 12 -4.51 55.99 14.35
N LEU A 13 -4.99 54.85 13.82
CA LEU A 13 -5.81 54.86 12.61
C LEU A 13 -7.20 55.41 12.97
N ASP A 14 -7.39 56.70 12.73
CA ASP A 14 -8.68 57.34 12.90
C ASP A 14 -9.69 56.77 11.88
N LEU A 15 -10.93 56.53 12.32
CA LEU A 15 -11.97 55.96 11.45
C LEU A 15 -12.27 56.87 10.25
N GLU A 16 -12.03 58.17 10.40
CA GLU A 16 -12.16 59.18 9.34
C GLU A 16 -11.08 59.08 8.27
N ASP A 17 -9.82 58.82 8.66
CA ASP A 17 -8.70 58.64 7.72
C ASP A 17 -8.88 57.37 6.88
N VAL A 18 -9.38 56.30 7.51
CA VAL A 18 -9.71 55.04 6.80
C VAL A 18 -10.88 55.27 5.83
N SER A 19 -11.90 56.03 6.24
CA SER A 19 -13.05 56.36 5.41
C SER A 19 -12.67 57.22 4.20
N GLN A 20 -11.82 58.25 4.38
CA GLN A 20 -11.29 59.06 3.28
C GLN A 20 -10.42 58.23 2.33
N TYR A 21 -9.56 57.37 2.87
CA TYR A 21 -8.74 56.48 2.06
C TYR A 21 -9.59 55.52 1.22
N ILE A 22 -10.59 54.86 1.80
CA ILE A 22 -11.51 53.96 1.09
C ILE A 22 -12.27 54.71 -0.03
N ARG A 23 -12.66 55.97 0.22
CA ARG A 23 -13.33 56.81 -0.80
C ARG A 23 -12.42 57.25 -1.93
N SER A 24 -11.10 57.25 -1.74
CA SER A 24 -10.10 57.59 -2.77
C SER A 24 -9.75 56.43 -3.70
N ILE A 25 -10.17 55.20 -3.35
CA ILE A 25 -9.94 53.99 -4.13
C ILE A 25 -11.03 53.84 -5.21
N SER A 26 -10.63 53.51 -6.43
CA SER A 26 -11.59 53.30 -7.53
C SER A 26 -12.47 52.07 -7.28
N THR A 27 -13.73 52.12 -7.74
CA THR A 27 -14.69 51.01 -7.62
C THR A 27 -14.13 49.65 -8.10
N PRO A 28 -13.42 49.55 -9.25
CA PRO A 28 -12.81 48.29 -9.68
C PRO A 28 -11.78 47.74 -8.69
N MET A 29 -11.03 48.62 -8.01
CA MET A 29 -10.02 48.24 -7.03
C MET A 29 -10.66 47.78 -5.71
N LEU A 30 -11.77 48.40 -5.27
CA LEU A 30 -12.55 47.91 -4.12
C LEU A 30 -13.15 46.53 -4.40
N VAL A 31 -13.70 46.30 -5.60
CA VAL A 31 -14.23 45.00 -6.01
C VAL A 31 -13.13 43.95 -6.07
N SER A 32 -11.94 44.27 -6.61
CA SER A 32 -10.83 43.33 -6.68
C SER A 32 -10.28 42.97 -5.30
N MET A 33 -10.14 43.95 -4.40
CA MET A 33 -9.75 43.71 -3.00
C MET A 33 -10.77 42.83 -2.27
N GLY A 34 -12.06 43.08 -2.47
CA GLY A 34 -13.14 42.25 -1.93
C GLY A 34 -13.07 40.81 -2.45
N ALA A 35 -12.86 40.62 -3.75
CA ALA A 35 -12.72 39.31 -4.37
C ALA A 35 -11.50 38.54 -3.84
N VAL A 36 -10.35 39.21 -3.70
CA VAL A 36 -9.13 38.61 -3.12
C VAL A 36 -9.34 38.26 -1.65
N ALA A 37 -9.97 39.12 -0.87
CA ALA A 37 -10.27 38.85 0.53
C ALA A 37 -11.21 37.64 0.70
N VAL A 38 -12.26 37.55 -0.12
CA VAL A 38 -13.18 36.41 -0.14
C VAL A 38 -12.46 35.13 -0.57
N ALA A 39 -11.69 35.16 -1.66
CA ALA A 39 -10.95 34.00 -2.15
C ALA A 39 -9.90 33.52 -1.14
N THR A 40 -9.19 34.45 -0.50
CA THR A 40 -8.19 34.15 0.54
C THR A 40 -8.85 33.57 1.77
N THR A 41 -9.96 34.16 2.22
CA THR A 41 -10.72 33.65 3.38
C THR A 41 -11.28 32.27 3.08
N TYR A 42 -11.90 32.07 1.90
CA TYR A 42 -12.39 30.78 1.45
C TYR A 42 -11.26 29.74 1.39
N TYR A 43 -10.10 30.09 0.82
CA TYR A 43 -8.94 29.19 0.80
C TYR A 43 -8.43 28.88 2.21
N LEU A 44 -8.31 29.87 3.09
CA LEU A 44 -7.84 29.65 4.46
C LEU A 44 -8.80 28.83 5.32
N THR A 45 -10.11 28.91 5.07
CA THR A 45 -11.12 28.11 5.79
C THR A 45 -11.32 26.72 5.21
N THR A 46 -11.16 26.56 3.89
CA THR A 46 -11.37 25.28 3.18
C THR A 46 -10.08 24.50 2.89
N ARG A 47 -8.89 25.12 3.07
CA ARG A 47 -7.62 24.42 2.85
C ARG A 47 -7.57 23.16 3.72
N PRO A 48 -7.10 22.03 3.15
CA PRO A 48 -6.83 20.86 3.96
C PRO A 48 -5.82 21.23 5.05
N LYS A 49 -6.25 21.12 6.30
CA LYS A 49 -5.33 21.23 7.43
C LYS A 49 -4.45 19.99 7.41
N ALA A 50 -3.15 20.17 7.64
CA ALA A 50 -2.27 19.04 7.86
C ALA A 50 -2.87 18.19 8.99
N LEU A 51 -3.05 16.90 8.73
CA LEU A 51 -3.51 15.99 9.77
C LEU A 51 -2.46 16.05 10.88
N PRO A 52 -2.85 16.35 12.14
CA PRO A 52 -1.89 16.29 13.23
C PRO A 52 -1.31 14.87 13.26
N PRO A 53 -0.01 14.72 13.55
CA PRO A 53 0.57 13.40 13.66
C PRO A 53 -0.23 12.62 14.71
N LEU A 54 -0.61 11.39 14.37
CA LEU A 54 -1.42 10.55 15.26
C LEU A 54 -0.72 10.27 16.60
N TRP A 55 0.60 10.50 16.64
CA TRP A 55 1.48 10.25 17.77
C TRP A 55 2.50 11.35 17.88
N ASP A 56 3.05 11.45 19.08
CA ASP A 56 4.36 12.04 19.23
C ASP A 56 5.39 11.20 18.43
N LEU A 57 6.11 11.88 17.54
CA LEU A 57 7.08 11.26 16.65
C LEU A 57 8.27 10.68 17.43
N HIS A 58 8.47 11.11 18.68
CA HIS A 58 9.53 10.62 19.56
C HIS A 58 9.15 9.36 20.34
N THR A 59 7.88 8.93 20.31
CA THR A 59 7.36 7.82 21.14
C THR A 59 6.51 6.82 20.34
N GLN A 60 6.92 6.50 19.12
CA GLN A 60 6.19 5.59 18.22
C GLN A 60 6.27 4.11 18.64
N SER A 61 7.27 3.74 19.44
CA SER A 61 7.50 2.40 19.93
C SER A 61 7.80 2.41 21.41
N VAL A 62 7.29 1.41 22.14
CA VAL A 62 7.50 1.25 23.59
C VAL A 62 8.27 -0.04 23.82
N GLU A 63 9.30 0.01 24.65
CA GLU A 63 10.06 -1.18 25.05
C GLU A 63 9.14 -2.16 25.79
N VAL A 64 9.29 -3.46 25.49
CA VAL A 64 8.54 -4.51 26.16
C VAL A 64 9.21 -4.79 27.52
N PRO A 65 8.46 -4.75 28.64
CA PRO A 65 9.05 -5.01 29.95
C PRO A 65 9.72 -6.38 30.00
N GLY A 66 10.97 -6.42 30.49
CA GLY A 66 11.73 -7.66 30.66
C GLY A 66 12.36 -8.23 29.38
N SER A 67 12.36 -7.47 28.28
CA SER A 67 13.10 -7.84 27.06
C SER A 67 14.23 -6.85 26.80
N ASP A 68 15.39 -7.35 26.38
CA ASP A 68 16.44 -6.50 25.86
C ASP A 68 16.12 -6.17 24.39
N PHE A 69 15.94 -4.88 24.09
CA PHE A 69 15.77 -4.33 22.72
C PHE A 69 14.49 -4.71 21.96
N VAL A 70 13.50 -5.37 22.57
CA VAL A 70 12.23 -5.64 21.90
C VAL A 70 11.26 -4.49 22.11
N HIS A 71 10.81 -3.91 21.02
CA HIS A 71 9.88 -2.80 21.02
C HIS A 71 8.53 -3.24 20.44
N ARG A 72 7.45 -2.73 21.01
CA ARG A 72 6.08 -2.89 20.50
C ARG A 72 5.51 -1.54 20.06
N SER A 73 4.51 -1.58 19.18
CA SER A 73 3.79 -0.37 18.79
C SER A 73 3.13 0.27 20.00
N ALA A 74 3.27 1.60 20.13
CA ALA A 74 2.55 2.38 21.15
C ALA A 74 1.00 2.31 20.99
N LEU A 75 0.51 1.78 19.86
CA LEU A 75 -0.91 1.56 19.62
C LEU A 75 -1.51 0.41 20.44
N GLN A 76 -0.68 -0.54 20.87
CA GLN A 76 -1.10 -1.71 21.63
C GLN A 76 -1.09 -1.39 23.12
N LYS A 77 -2.26 -1.04 23.66
CA LYS A 77 -2.44 -0.66 25.08
C LYS A 77 -2.63 -1.86 26.02
N GLU A 78 -3.20 -2.94 25.51
CA GLU A 78 -3.46 -4.16 26.28
C GLU A 78 -2.19 -5.03 26.37
N ASP A 79 -2.13 -5.87 27.41
CA ASP A 79 -1.07 -6.86 27.56
C ASP A 79 -1.29 -7.98 26.53
N GLY A 80 -0.41 -8.03 25.53
CA GLY A 80 -0.46 -9.02 24.45
C GLY A 80 0.00 -8.48 23.10
N TYR A 81 0.23 -9.40 22.16
CA TYR A 81 0.62 -9.08 20.79
C TYR A 81 -0.55 -9.29 19.83
N LEU A 82 -0.71 -8.38 18.86
CA LEU A 82 -1.68 -8.57 17.80
C LEU A 82 -1.13 -9.57 16.77
N THR A 83 -1.56 -10.83 16.89
CA THR A 83 -1.17 -11.91 15.96
C THR A 83 -2.11 -12.01 14.77
N HIS A 84 -3.40 -11.77 14.97
CA HIS A 84 -4.44 -11.84 13.94
C HIS A 84 -5.64 -10.95 14.33
N VAL A 85 -6.32 -10.34 13.35
CA VAL A 85 -7.58 -9.60 13.56
C VAL A 85 -8.81 -10.51 13.48
N TYR A 86 -8.74 -11.57 12.67
CA TYR A 86 -9.86 -12.48 12.43
C TYR A 86 -9.50 -13.88 12.90
N GLU A 87 -10.35 -14.46 13.76
CA GLU A 87 -10.14 -15.79 14.31
C GLU A 87 -10.19 -16.90 13.24
N ASP A 88 -10.93 -16.68 12.16
CA ASP A 88 -11.08 -17.58 11.03
C ASP A 88 -10.10 -17.29 9.86
N ALA A 89 -9.05 -16.49 10.11
CA ALA A 89 -7.99 -16.19 9.14
C ALA A 89 -6.62 -16.01 9.81
N ARG A 90 -6.02 -17.15 10.21
CA ARG A 90 -4.69 -17.25 10.84
C ARG A 90 -3.59 -17.67 9.86
N THR A 91 -3.96 -18.10 8.66
CA THR A 91 -3.06 -18.37 7.53
C THR A 91 -3.48 -17.60 6.28
N MET A 92 -2.56 -17.41 5.33
CA MET A 92 -2.88 -16.74 4.06
C MET A 92 -3.92 -17.52 3.24
N TYR A 93 -3.93 -18.84 3.37
CA TYR A 93 -4.98 -19.69 2.79
C TYR A 93 -6.34 -19.34 3.41
N GLU A 94 -6.43 -19.34 4.74
CA GLU A 94 -7.67 -18.99 5.44
C GLU A 94 -8.11 -17.54 5.17
N SER A 95 -7.17 -16.59 5.05
CA SER A 95 -7.45 -15.22 4.63
C SER A 95 -8.18 -15.20 3.29
N PHE A 96 -7.69 -15.98 2.32
CA PHE A 96 -8.31 -16.07 1.00
C PHE A 96 -9.70 -16.75 1.04
N ILE A 97 -9.83 -17.85 1.79
CA ILE A 97 -11.12 -18.53 1.97
C ILE A 97 -12.15 -17.64 2.67
N ARG A 98 -11.73 -16.86 3.67
CA ARG A 98 -12.55 -15.82 4.29
C ARG A 98 -12.99 -14.78 3.25
N GLY A 99 -12.06 -14.28 2.46
CA GLY A 99 -12.33 -13.38 1.34
C GLY A 99 -13.41 -13.88 0.38
N ALA A 100 -13.29 -15.14 -0.03
CA ALA A 100 -14.24 -15.79 -0.92
C ALA A 100 -15.66 -15.86 -0.30
N ARG A 101 -15.74 -16.14 1.01
CA ARG A 101 -17.02 -16.17 1.75
C ARG A 101 -17.63 -14.77 1.88
N VAL A 102 -16.86 -13.78 2.32
CA VAL A 102 -17.40 -12.43 2.57
C VAL A 102 -17.75 -11.67 1.28
N SER A 103 -17.04 -11.95 0.18
CA SER A 103 -17.33 -11.36 -1.14
C SER A 103 -18.57 -11.96 -1.81
N ASN A 104 -19.10 -13.08 -1.29
CA ASN A 104 -20.15 -13.87 -1.94
C ASN A 104 -19.80 -14.22 -3.41
N ASN A 105 -18.58 -14.73 -3.64
CA ASN A 105 -18.03 -14.99 -4.97
C ASN A 105 -17.95 -13.75 -5.89
N GLY A 106 -17.62 -12.60 -5.31
CA GLY A 106 -17.38 -11.36 -6.06
C GLY A 106 -16.16 -11.43 -6.99
N PRO A 107 -15.89 -10.36 -7.74
CA PRO A 107 -14.63 -10.19 -8.49
C PRO A 107 -13.43 -10.26 -7.53
N CYS A 108 -12.38 -10.96 -7.93
CA CYS A 108 -11.17 -11.18 -7.12
C CYS A 108 -9.94 -10.55 -7.79
N LEU A 109 -9.53 -11.09 -8.94
CA LEU A 109 -8.35 -10.62 -9.67
C LEU A 109 -8.76 -10.12 -11.05
N GLY A 110 -8.29 -8.95 -11.43
CA GLY A 110 -8.60 -8.35 -12.71
C GLY A 110 -7.36 -7.90 -13.46
N PHE A 111 -7.39 -7.98 -14.78
CA PHE A 111 -6.33 -7.45 -15.64
C PHE A 111 -6.96 -6.75 -16.84
N ARG A 112 -6.17 -5.96 -17.56
CA ARG A 112 -6.64 -5.32 -18.79
C ARG A 112 -5.56 -5.28 -19.84
N LYS A 113 -5.98 -5.33 -21.10
CA LYS A 113 -5.14 -4.95 -22.24
C LYS A 113 -5.19 -3.42 -22.42
N PRO A 114 -4.20 -2.83 -23.10
CA PRO A 114 -4.21 -1.40 -23.40
C PRO A 114 -5.52 -0.95 -24.05
N LYS A 115 -6.10 0.14 -23.54
CA LYS A 115 -7.37 0.73 -23.99
C LYS A 115 -8.61 -0.18 -23.88
N GLN A 116 -8.53 -1.29 -23.16
CA GLN A 116 -9.67 -2.18 -22.89
C GLN A 116 -10.13 -2.03 -21.43
N PRO A 117 -11.38 -2.42 -21.10
CA PRO A 117 -11.84 -2.52 -19.72
C PRO A 117 -11.09 -3.62 -18.95
N TYR A 118 -11.21 -3.61 -17.62
CA TYR A 118 -10.73 -4.71 -16.80
C TYR A 118 -11.61 -5.95 -16.96
N GLU A 119 -10.96 -7.08 -17.24
CA GLU A 119 -11.54 -8.41 -17.20
C GLU A 119 -11.30 -9.00 -15.81
N TRP A 120 -12.33 -9.57 -15.19
CA TRP A 120 -12.30 -10.00 -13.80
C TRP A 120 -12.55 -11.50 -13.67
N MET A 121 -11.73 -12.16 -12.86
CA MET A 121 -11.97 -13.50 -12.37
C MET A 121 -12.67 -13.44 -11.02
N SER A 122 -13.66 -14.29 -10.81
CA SER A 122 -14.33 -14.43 -9.51
C SER A 122 -13.45 -15.15 -8.48
N TYR A 123 -13.76 -15.02 -7.19
CA TYR A 123 -13.06 -15.77 -6.13
C TYR A 123 -13.07 -17.29 -6.37
N LYS A 124 -14.20 -17.87 -6.80
CA LYS A 124 -14.30 -19.30 -7.13
C LYS A 124 -13.43 -19.69 -8.32
N GLU A 125 -13.35 -18.84 -9.34
CA GLU A 125 -12.50 -19.09 -10.49
C GLU A 125 -11.02 -19.08 -10.09
N VAL A 126 -10.61 -18.09 -9.29
CA VAL A 126 -9.24 -18.01 -8.75
C VAL A 126 -8.91 -19.21 -7.87
N MET A 127 -9.83 -19.61 -6.97
CA MET A 127 -9.71 -20.83 -6.16
C MET A 127 -9.50 -22.06 -7.06
N LYS A 128 -10.35 -22.23 -8.07
CA LYS A 128 -10.28 -23.39 -8.96
C LYS A 128 -8.97 -23.43 -9.74
N ARG A 129 -8.48 -22.28 -10.22
CA ARG A 129 -7.19 -22.20 -10.90
C ARG A 129 -6.03 -22.52 -9.94
N ALA A 130 -6.07 -22.04 -8.70
CA ALA A 130 -5.07 -22.34 -7.68
C ALA A 130 -5.05 -23.83 -7.31
N GLU A 131 -6.21 -24.46 -7.14
CA GLU A 131 -6.35 -25.90 -6.90
C GLU A 131 -5.78 -26.73 -8.06
N ASN A 132 -6.15 -26.39 -9.30
CA ASN A 132 -5.67 -27.10 -10.48
C ASN A 132 -4.15 -26.97 -10.64
N LEU A 133 -3.59 -25.78 -10.42
CA LEU A 133 -2.15 -25.53 -10.52
C LEU A 133 -1.39 -26.25 -9.40
N GLY A 134 -1.88 -26.18 -8.16
CA GLY A 134 -1.25 -26.86 -7.04
C GLY A 134 -1.31 -28.38 -7.15
N SER A 135 -2.41 -28.93 -7.70
CA SER A 135 -2.50 -30.36 -8.05
C SER A 135 -1.42 -30.76 -9.06
N ALA A 136 -1.12 -29.90 -10.04
CA ALA A 136 -0.05 -30.14 -11.00
C ALA A 136 1.34 -30.15 -10.32
N PHE A 137 1.59 -29.29 -9.32
CA PHE A 137 2.82 -29.34 -8.53
C PHE A 137 2.97 -30.68 -7.80
N LEU A 138 1.89 -31.18 -7.16
CA LEU A 138 1.92 -32.48 -6.50
C LEU A 138 2.21 -33.62 -7.49
N HIS A 139 1.56 -33.61 -8.65
CA HIS A 139 1.80 -34.60 -9.70
C HIS A 139 3.25 -34.56 -10.23
N LYS A 140 3.93 -33.41 -10.14
CA LYS A 140 5.35 -33.27 -10.49
C LYS A 140 6.31 -33.69 -9.38
N GLY A 141 5.80 -34.17 -8.24
CA GLY A 141 6.59 -34.69 -7.13
C GLY A 141 6.88 -33.67 -6.02
N HIS A 142 6.31 -32.47 -6.10
CA HIS A 142 6.38 -31.50 -5.00
C HIS A 142 5.40 -31.88 -3.90
N SER A 143 5.77 -31.71 -2.65
CA SER A 143 4.89 -31.88 -1.50
C SER A 143 5.45 -31.10 -0.31
N LYS A 144 4.68 -31.03 0.78
CA LYS A 144 5.15 -30.43 2.04
C LYS A 144 6.48 -31.03 2.53
N THR A 145 6.73 -32.32 2.26
CA THR A 145 7.92 -33.05 2.74
C THR A 145 8.99 -33.22 1.66
N THR A 146 8.64 -33.07 0.39
CA THR A 146 9.53 -33.34 -0.75
C THR A 146 9.53 -32.15 -1.68
N ASN A 147 10.66 -31.45 -1.79
CA ASN A 147 10.81 -30.26 -2.63
C ASN A 147 9.64 -29.25 -2.50
N PRO A 148 9.36 -28.73 -1.29
CA PRO A 148 8.19 -27.88 -1.04
C PRO A 148 8.29 -26.48 -1.69
N HIS A 149 9.46 -26.09 -2.19
CA HIS A 149 9.73 -24.73 -2.66
C HIS A 149 9.36 -24.55 -4.13
N ILE A 150 8.56 -23.54 -4.44
CA ILE A 150 8.11 -23.19 -5.79
C ILE A 150 8.57 -21.78 -6.15
N GLY A 151 9.49 -21.67 -7.10
CA GLY A 151 9.98 -20.40 -7.64
C GLY A 151 8.92 -19.68 -8.48
N ILE A 152 8.64 -18.41 -8.19
CA ILE A 152 7.73 -17.58 -8.98
C ILE A 152 8.49 -16.41 -9.58
N PHE A 153 8.75 -16.47 -10.89
CA PHE A 153 9.44 -15.44 -11.65
C PHE A 153 8.50 -14.85 -12.71
N SER A 154 7.95 -13.68 -12.43
CA SER A 154 7.02 -12.99 -13.33
C SER A 154 6.82 -11.55 -12.87
N GLN A 155 6.55 -10.66 -13.82
CA GLN A 155 5.91 -9.38 -13.54
C GLN A 155 4.56 -9.57 -12.85
N ASN A 156 4.05 -8.52 -12.20
CA ASN A 156 2.73 -8.58 -11.59
C ASN A 156 1.66 -8.88 -12.63
N ARG A 157 0.93 -9.96 -12.39
CA ARG A 157 -0.22 -10.40 -13.18
C ARG A 157 -1.07 -11.35 -12.33
N PRO A 158 -2.33 -11.60 -12.70
CA PRO A 158 -3.19 -12.50 -11.94
C PRO A 158 -2.59 -13.90 -11.71
N GLU A 159 -1.87 -14.45 -12.70
CA GLU A 159 -1.24 -15.76 -12.60
C GLU A 159 -0.19 -15.82 -11.48
N TRP A 160 0.45 -14.71 -11.14
CA TRP A 160 1.41 -14.65 -10.05
C TRP A 160 0.71 -14.95 -8.72
N THR A 161 -0.39 -14.23 -8.42
CA THR A 161 -1.19 -14.44 -7.20
C THR A 161 -1.85 -15.82 -7.20
N ILE A 162 -2.32 -16.32 -8.35
CA ILE A 162 -2.83 -17.70 -8.46
C ILE A 162 -1.75 -18.73 -8.10
N SER A 163 -0.51 -18.53 -8.57
CA SER A 163 0.61 -19.43 -8.26
C SER A 163 0.98 -19.42 -6.79
N GLU A 164 0.92 -18.25 -6.16
CA GLU A 164 1.13 -18.11 -4.72
C GLU A 164 0.00 -18.81 -3.91
N LEU A 165 -1.26 -18.58 -4.27
CA LEU A 165 -2.41 -19.24 -3.64
C LEU A 165 -2.38 -20.76 -3.83
N ALA A 166 -1.90 -21.24 -4.98
CA ALA A 166 -1.68 -22.66 -5.22
C ALA A 166 -0.67 -23.24 -4.22
N CYS A 167 0.40 -22.50 -3.91
CA CYS A 167 1.36 -22.93 -2.90
C CYS A 167 0.69 -23.06 -1.52
N TYR A 168 -0.07 -22.04 -1.10
CA TYR A 168 -0.75 -22.06 0.20
C TYR A 168 -1.78 -23.19 0.32
N THR A 169 -2.53 -23.45 -0.75
CA THR A 169 -3.57 -24.50 -0.79
C THR A 169 -2.99 -25.89 -0.50
N TYR A 170 -1.75 -26.16 -0.91
CA TYR A 170 -1.11 -27.46 -0.76
C TYR A 170 0.08 -27.46 0.20
N SER A 171 0.17 -26.48 1.10
CA SER A 171 1.26 -26.35 2.08
C SER A 171 2.66 -26.35 1.45
N LEU A 172 2.78 -25.77 0.26
CA LEU A 172 4.05 -25.50 -0.42
C LEU A 172 4.52 -24.08 -0.09
N VAL A 173 5.81 -23.82 -0.31
CA VAL A 173 6.48 -22.56 -0.01
C VAL A 173 6.71 -21.78 -1.31
N SER A 174 6.07 -20.62 -1.43
CA SER A 174 6.31 -19.70 -2.55
C SER A 174 7.66 -18.99 -2.39
N VAL A 175 8.51 -19.07 -3.41
CA VAL A 175 9.82 -18.40 -3.48
C VAL A 175 9.75 -17.33 -4.58
N PRO A 176 9.42 -16.08 -4.24
CA PRO A 176 9.26 -15.05 -5.26
C PRO A 176 10.62 -14.53 -5.74
N LEU A 177 10.73 -14.33 -7.05
CA LEU A 177 11.93 -13.83 -7.71
C LEU A 177 11.62 -12.51 -8.40
N TYR A 178 12.46 -11.50 -8.19
CA TYR A 178 12.32 -10.20 -8.85
C TYR A 178 12.61 -10.33 -10.34
N ASP A 179 11.67 -9.87 -11.17
CA ASP A 179 11.75 -9.83 -12.63
C ASP A 179 12.84 -8.87 -13.15
N THR A 180 13.23 -7.90 -12.33
CA THR A 180 14.28 -6.91 -12.61
C THR A 180 15.69 -7.39 -12.30
N LEU A 181 15.83 -8.58 -11.69
CA LEU A 181 17.16 -9.14 -11.44
C LEU A 181 17.74 -9.67 -12.75
N GLY A 182 19.03 -9.40 -12.97
CA GLY A 182 19.77 -10.01 -14.05
C GLY A 182 19.81 -11.53 -13.92
N THR A 183 20.01 -12.22 -15.04
CA THR A 183 20.07 -13.68 -15.11
C THR A 183 21.09 -14.29 -14.15
N GLU A 184 22.22 -13.62 -13.93
CA GLU A 184 23.26 -14.06 -12.98
C GLU A 184 22.76 -14.12 -11.53
N ALA A 185 22.03 -13.10 -11.09
CA ALA A 185 21.47 -13.06 -9.75
C ALA A 185 20.41 -14.16 -9.56
N ILE A 186 19.59 -14.40 -10.58
CA ILE A 186 18.57 -15.45 -10.58
C ILE A 186 19.22 -16.84 -10.49
N SER A 187 20.22 -17.11 -11.32
CA SER A 187 20.98 -18.37 -11.28
C SER A 187 21.61 -18.61 -9.91
N TYR A 188 22.19 -17.56 -9.31
CA TYR A 188 22.73 -17.64 -7.95
C TYR A 188 21.65 -17.99 -6.91
N ILE A 189 20.46 -17.39 -7.00
CA ILE A 189 19.36 -17.66 -6.07
C ILE A 189 18.84 -19.09 -6.25
N ILE A 190 18.73 -19.59 -7.48
CA ILE A 190 18.28 -20.95 -7.75
C ILE A 190 19.29 -21.96 -7.18
N ASP A 191 20.58 -21.77 -7.48
CA ASP A 191 21.67 -22.63 -7.00
C ASP A 191 21.78 -22.64 -5.47
N LYS A 192 21.68 -21.46 -4.83
CA LYS A 192 21.64 -21.36 -3.36
C LYS A 192 20.33 -21.83 -2.76
N GLY A 193 19.21 -21.73 -3.47
CA GLY A 193 17.88 -22.17 -3.02
C GLY A 193 17.79 -23.68 -2.86
N GLU A 194 18.56 -24.46 -3.61
CA GLU A 194 18.71 -25.91 -3.39
C GLU A 194 19.52 -26.23 -2.13
N THR A 195 20.49 -25.38 -1.78
CA THR A 195 21.37 -25.59 -0.62
C THR A 195 20.80 -25.02 0.69
N LEU A 196 19.98 -23.97 0.60
CA LEU A 196 19.35 -23.28 1.71
C LEU A 196 17.85 -23.59 1.68
N GLN A 197 17.45 -24.61 2.44
CA GLN A 197 16.10 -25.19 2.56
C GLN A 197 15.01 -24.27 3.13
N GLN A 198 15.06 -22.98 2.82
CA GLN A 198 14.29 -21.94 3.46
C GLN A 198 13.98 -20.91 2.39
N GLN A 199 12.74 -20.36 2.35
CA GLN A 199 12.50 -18.91 2.33
C GLN A 199 11.20 -18.50 1.61
N ASN A 200 10.45 -17.63 2.28
CA ASN A 200 9.60 -16.62 1.64
C ASN A 200 10.50 -15.41 1.37
N VAL A 201 11.25 -15.43 0.26
CA VAL A 201 12.41 -14.54 0.08
C VAL A 201 11.99 -13.07 -0.04
N LEU A 202 12.33 -12.25 0.95
CA LEU A 202 12.68 -10.84 0.72
C LEU A 202 14.15 -10.78 0.31
N LEU A 203 14.45 -10.47 -0.94
CA LEU A 203 15.80 -10.11 -1.35
C LEU A 203 16.04 -8.65 -1.00
N ASN A 204 16.70 -8.40 0.14
CA ASN A 204 17.30 -7.11 0.41
C ASN A 204 18.67 -7.07 -0.27
N TYR A 205 18.76 -6.38 -1.41
CA TYR A 205 20.05 -5.91 -1.93
C TYR A 205 20.49 -4.73 -1.07
N SER A 206 21.20 -4.98 0.03
CA SER A 206 21.78 -3.88 0.80
C SER A 206 23.12 -3.40 0.22
N HIS A 207 23.84 -4.21 -0.58
CA HIS A 207 25.06 -3.78 -1.29
C HIS A 207 25.36 -4.63 -2.54
N PRO A 208 25.93 -4.05 -3.63
CA PRO A 208 26.26 -4.77 -4.87
C PRO A 208 27.28 -5.90 -4.72
N PHE A 209 28.04 -5.95 -3.62
CA PHE A 209 29.03 -7.00 -3.34
C PHE A 209 28.56 -8.06 -2.35
N ARG A 210 27.34 -7.95 -1.80
CA ARG A 210 26.83 -8.90 -0.81
C ARG A 210 25.85 -9.84 -1.47
N SER A 211 26.12 -11.14 -1.35
CA SER A 211 25.20 -12.16 -1.84
C SER A 211 23.80 -11.98 -1.23
N PRO A 212 22.74 -12.17 -2.03
CA PRO A 212 21.37 -12.09 -1.55
C PRO A 212 21.14 -13.05 -0.37
N LYS A 213 20.46 -12.57 0.68
CA LYS A 213 19.97 -13.39 1.79
C LYS A 213 18.45 -13.38 1.75
N GLY A 214 17.81 -14.54 1.83
CA GLY A 214 16.37 -14.61 2.03
C GLY A 214 16.01 -14.68 3.50
N ALA A 215 14.91 -14.01 3.86
CA ALA A 215 14.26 -14.16 5.14
C ALA A 215 13.19 -15.26 5.08
N MET A 216 13.09 -16.09 6.11
CA MET A 216 11.92 -16.97 6.25
C MET A 216 10.77 -16.21 6.89
N LEU A 217 9.61 -16.26 6.24
CA LEU A 217 8.37 -15.72 6.78
C LEU A 217 7.34 -16.84 6.88
N THR A 218 6.80 -17.03 8.07
CA THR A 218 5.67 -17.90 8.32
C THR A 218 4.36 -17.21 7.97
N HIS A 219 3.29 -17.97 7.80
CA HIS A 219 1.94 -17.40 7.69
C HIS A 219 1.63 -16.44 8.84
N GLY A 220 1.98 -16.80 10.08
CA GLY A 220 1.77 -15.96 11.26
C GLY A 220 2.50 -14.61 11.18
N ASN A 221 3.71 -14.56 10.59
CA ASN A 221 4.41 -13.29 10.40
C ASN A 221 3.65 -12.36 9.44
N ILE A 222 3.14 -12.90 8.33
CA ILE A 222 2.40 -12.13 7.32
C ILE A 222 1.05 -11.69 7.88
N VAL A 223 0.34 -12.60 8.55
CA VAL A 223 -0.97 -12.35 9.16
C VAL A 223 -0.89 -11.31 10.27
N SER A 224 0.10 -11.38 11.15
CA SER A 224 0.31 -10.35 12.19
C SER A 224 0.62 -8.98 11.60
N ASN A 225 1.41 -8.94 10.52
CA ASN A 225 1.75 -7.69 9.86
C ASN A 225 0.53 -7.02 9.21
N TYR A 226 -0.24 -7.74 8.38
CA TYR A 226 -1.44 -7.16 7.79
C TYR A 226 -2.50 -6.86 8.85
N SER A 227 -2.60 -7.65 9.92
CA SER A 227 -3.54 -7.44 11.03
C SER A 227 -3.29 -6.12 11.74
N SER A 228 -2.01 -5.78 11.92
CA SER A 228 -1.60 -4.48 12.46
C SER A 228 -2.06 -3.33 11.56
N PHE A 229 -1.92 -3.48 10.23
CA PHE A 229 -2.42 -2.49 9.28
C PHE A 229 -3.95 -2.35 9.34
N ILE A 230 -4.69 -3.45 9.38
CA ILE A 230 -6.16 -3.45 9.49
C ILE A 230 -6.62 -2.76 10.77
N LYS A 231 -5.98 -3.04 11.90
CA LYS A 231 -6.31 -2.40 13.18
C LYS A 231 -6.10 -0.88 13.10
N LEU A 232 -5.02 -0.43 12.47
CA LEU A 232 -4.73 0.98 12.26
C LEU A 232 -5.81 1.65 11.38
N THR A 233 -6.16 1.05 10.24
CA THR A 233 -7.12 1.64 9.30
C THR A 233 -8.55 1.64 9.84
N GLN A 234 -9.01 0.53 10.42
CA GLN A 234 -10.38 0.39 10.93
C GLN A 234 -10.62 1.26 12.18
N VAL A 235 -9.77 1.12 13.20
CA VAL A 235 -10.06 1.71 14.51
C VAL A 235 -9.65 3.17 14.58
N ARG A 236 -8.52 3.53 13.97
CA ARG A 236 -7.92 4.87 14.17
C ARG A 236 -8.14 5.80 13.00
N LEU A 237 -8.02 5.31 11.77
CA LEU A 237 -8.30 6.12 10.57
C LEU A 237 -9.79 6.14 10.20
N ARG A 238 -10.64 5.35 10.87
CA ARG A 238 -12.08 5.19 10.56
C ARG A 238 -12.33 4.91 9.07
N CYS A 239 -11.43 4.15 8.47
CA CYS A 239 -11.47 3.76 7.06
C CYS A 239 -11.49 2.22 6.98
N PRO A 240 -12.64 1.58 7.27
CA PRO A 240 -12.74 0.14 7.22
C PRO A 240 -12.77 -0.35 5.77
N LEU A 241 -11.86 -1.27 5.45
CA LEU A 241 -11.90 -1.97 4.16
C LEU A 241 -13.05 -2.99 4.14
N ASN A 242 -13.62 -3.20 2.96
CA ASN A 242 -14.69 -4.17 2.72
C ASN A 242 -14.62 -4.75 1.29
N SER A 243 -15.55 -5.63 0.95
CA SER A 243 -15.57 -6.33 -0.33
C SER A 243 -15.82 -5.43 -1.55
N SER A 244 -16.26 -4.18 -1.35
CA SER A 244 -16.46 -3.21 -2.44
C SER A 244 -15.16 -2.52 -2.87
N ASP A 245 -14.13 -2.58 -2.03
CA ASP A 245 -12.86 -1.91 -2.29
C ASP A 245 -12.12 -2.51 -3.48
N VAL A 246 -11.37 -1.66 -4.16
CA VAL A 246 -10.57 -2.02 -5.32
C VAL A 246 -9.16 -1.47 -5.18
N HIS A 247 -8.18 -2.36 -5.31
CA HIS A 247 -6.76 -2.04 -5.23
C HIS A 247 -6.10 -2.18 -6.61
N ILE A 248 -5.16 -1.28 -6.93
CA ILE A 248 -4.27 -1.42 -8.10
C ILE A 248 -2.93 -2.04 -7.71
N SER A 249 -2.65 -3.24 -8.23
CA SER A 249 -1.37 -3.93 -8.05
C SER A 249 -0.38 -3.49 -9.13
N TYR A 250 0.65 -2.74 -8.71
CA TYR A 250 1.73 -2.27 -9.58
C TYR A 250 3.12 -2.34 -8.92
N LEU A 251 3.18 -2.51 -7.59
CA LEU A 251 4.44 -2.69 -6.87
C LEU A 251 4.88 -4.14 -6.99
N PRO A 252 6.17 -4.46 -7.18
CA PRO A 252 6.61 -5.83 -7.44
C PRO A 252 6.09 -6.82 -6.40
N LEU A 253 5.43 -7.90 -6.84
CA LEU A 253 4.92 -8.94 -5.94
C LEU A 253 6.03 -9.73 -5.24
N ALA A 254 7.26 -9.69 -5.76
CA ALA A 254 8.42 -10.20 -5.04
C ALA A 254 8.79 -9.37 -3.80
N HIS A 255 8.25 -8.15 -3.68
CA HIS A 255 8.41 -7.31 -2.52
C HIS A 255 7.26 -7.51 -1.52
N MET A 256 7.58 -7.80 -0.26
CA MET A 256 6.54 -8.10 0.75
C MET A 256 5.52 -7.00 0.95
N PHE A 257 5.87 -5.73 0.72
CA PHE A 257 4.91 -4.64 0.84
C PHE A 257 3.64 -4.87 -0.01
N GLU A 258 3.80 -5.27 -1.27
CA GLU A 258 2.66 -5.57 -2.13
C GLU A 258 1.89 -6.80 -1.63
N ARG A 259 2.61 -7.86 -1.21
CA ARG A 259 2.00 -9.10 -0.67
C ARG A 259 1.15 -8.82 0.58
N ILE A 260 1.61 -7.92 1.44
CA ILE A 260 0.83 -7.47 2.61
C ILE A 260 -0.44 -6.75 2.16
N VAL A 261 -0.35 -5.84 1.18
CA VAL A 261 -1.53 -5.14 0.64
C VAL A 261 -2.51 -6.15 0.04
N GLN A 262 -2.06 -7.10 -0.78
CA GLN A 262 -2.92 -8.16 -1.31
C GLN A 262 -3.56 -8.98 -0.19
N GLY A 263 -2.82 -9.33 0.86
CA GLY A 263 -3.37 -10.01 2.04
C GLY A 263 -4.53 -9.24 2.68
N VAL A 264 -4.38 -7.92 2.86
CA VAL A 264 -5.46 -7.05 3.36
C VAL A 264 -6.67 -7.04 2.42
N MET A 265 -6.46 -6.95 1.12
CA MET A 265 -7.55 -6.92 0.14
C MET A 265 -8.30 -8.26 0.12
N LEU A 266 -7.56 -9.37 0.04
CA LEU A 266 -8.13 -10.72 -0.04
C LEU A 266 -8.89 -11.09 1.23
N VAL A 267 -8.39 -10.78 2.43
CA VAL A 267 -9.10 -11.13 3.68
C VAL A 267 -10.45 -10.40 3.84
N HIS A 268 -10.62 -9.24 3.19
CA HIS A 268 -11.87 -8.48 3.15
C HIS A 268 -12.77 -8.83 1.97
N GLY A 269 -12.37 -9.76 1.09
CA GLY A 269 -13.12 -10.11 -0.11
C GLY A 269 -13.12 -8.99 -1.17
N ALA A 270 -12.16 -8.07 -1.09
CA ALA A 270 -12.01 -6.97 -2.04
C ALA A 270 -11.38 -7.47 -3.35
N ARG A 271 -11.29 -6.59 -4.35
CA ARG A 271 -10.77 -6.93 -5.68
C ARG A 271 -9.45 -6.24 -5.99
N ILE A 272 -8.59 -6.93 -6.74
CA ILE A 272 -7.24 -6.48 -7.11
C ILE A 272 -7.15 -6.39 -8.63
N GLY A 273 -6.94 -5.18 -9.16
CA GLY A 273 -6.67 -4.94 -10.57
C GLY A 273 -5.17 -4.80 -10.83
N PHE A 274 -4.64 -5.57 -11.78
CA PHE A 274 -3.24 -5.50 -12.19
C PHE A 274 -3.02 -4.44 -13.26
N PHE A 275 -1.96 -3.65 -13.10
CA PHE A 275 -1.49 -2.71 -14.12
C PHE A 275 -1.00 -3.43 -15.39
N GLN A 276 -0.89 -2.70 -16.50
CA GLN A 276 -0.50 -3.26 -17.80
C GLN A 276 0.98 -3.68 -17.94
N GLY A 277 1.76 -3.70 -16.85
CA GLY A 277 3.19 -4.02 -16.86
C GLY A 277 4.12 -2.82 -17.11
N ASP A 278 3.60 -1.69 -17.59
CA ASP A 278 4.39 -0.47 -17.84
C ASP A 278 3.97 0.67 -16.91
N VAL A 279 4.85 1.02 -15.96
CA VAL A 279 4.63 2.10 -14.99
C VAL A 279 4.43 3.46 -15.68
N ARG A 280 4.91 3.66 -16.91
CA ARG A 280 4.67 4.90 -17.68
C ARG A 280 3.18 5.09 -18.02
N ARG A 281 2.43 4.00 -18.14
CA ARG A 281 0.99 3.95 -18.44
C ARG A 281 0.12 3.79 -17.20
N LEU A 282 0.70 3.80 -16.00
CA LEU A 282 -0.03 3.64 -14.75
C LEU A 282 -1.18 4.65 -14.60
N SER A 283 -1.03 5.87 -15.12
CA SER A 283 -2.11 6.87 -15.14
C SER A 283 -3.37 6.37 -15.84
N ASP A 284 -3.21 5.66 -16.95
CA ASP A 284 -4.32 5.17 -17.76
C ASP A 284 -5.03 4.02 -17.05
N ASP A 285 -4.29 3.23 -16.27
CA ASP A 285 -4.81 2.17 -15.42
C ASP A 285 -5.53 2.72 -14.20
N LEU A 286 -5.03 3.80 -13.59
CA LEU A 286 -5.71 4.49 -12.49
C LEU A 286 -7.04 5.08 -12.94
N ILE A 287 -7.08 5.70 -14.13
CA ILE A 287 -8.31 6.26 -14.71
C ILE A 287 -9.33 5.15 -14.98
N ALA A 288 -8.88 4.02 -15.54
CA ALA A 288 -9.78 2.92 -15.88
C ALA A 288 -10.26 2.11 -14.67
N LEU A 289 -9.38 1.84 -13.70
CA LEU A 289 -9.70 1.01 -12.53
C LEU A 289 -10.44 1.79 -11.45
N ARG A 290 -10.12 3.09 -11.29
CA ARG A 290 -10.59 3.95 -10.19
C ARG A 290 -10.40 3.28 -8.82
N PRO A 291 -9.16 2.95 -8.42
CA PRO A 291 -8.89 2.23 -7.18
C PRO A 291 -9.33 3.06 -5.95
N THR A 292 -9.89 2.39 -4.95
CA THR A 292 -10.14 2.96 -3.61
C THR A 292 -8.91 2.84 -2.72
N VAL A 293 -8.05 1.85 -3.00
CA VAL A 293 -6.81 1.58 -2.27
C VAL A 293 -5.61 1.70 -3.21
N PHE A 294 -4.81 2.74 -3.01
CA PHE A 294 -3.62 3.01 -3.81
C PHE A 294 -2.38 3.24 -2.92
N PRO A 295 -1.61 2.17 -2.61
CA PRO A 295 -0.35 2.34 -1.88
C PRO A 295 0.65 3.09 -2.76
N VAL A 296 1.31 4.08 -2.18
CA VAL A 296 2.28 4.93 -2.88
C VAL A 296 3.67 4.78 -2.28
N VAL A 297 4.68 4.90 -3.13
CA VAL A 297 6.09 4.95 -2.73
C VAL A 297 6.67 6.32 -3.06
N PRO A 298 7.66 6.84 -2.29
CA PRO A 298 8.20 8.19 -2.49
C PRO A 298 8.63 8.48 -3.93
N ARG A 299 9.24 7.51 -4.60
CA ARG A 299 9.68 7.64 -6.00
C ARG A 299 8.53 7.93 -6.96
N LEU A 300 7.35 7.35 -6.73
CA LEU A 300 6.17 7.60 -7.55
C LEU A 300 5.60 8.99 -7.28
N LEU A 301 5.57 9.42 -6.02
CA LEU A 301 5.13 10.75 -5.63
C LEU A 301 6.01 11.84 -6.26
N ASN A 302 7.33 11.68 -6.22
CA ASN A 302 8.27 12.60 -6.88
C ASN A 302 7.98 12.70 -8.38
N ARG A 303 7.79 11.56 -9.05
CA ARG A 303 7.46 11.54 -10.48
C ARG A 303 6.13 12.24 -10.81
N MET A 304 5.12 12.08 -9.95
CA MET A 304 3.86 12.80 -10.09
C MET A 304 4.05 14.31 -9.88
N TYR A 305 4.84 14.69 -8.88
CA TYR A 305 5.19 16.08 -8.60
C TYR A 305 5.93 16.75 -9.77
N ASP A 306 6.94 16.07 -10.33
CA ASP A 306 7.72 16.57 -11.48
C ASP A 306 6.80 16.82 -12.69
N LYS A 307 5.95 15.83 -13.03
CA LYS A 307 4.98 15.97 -14.13
C LYS A 307 4.01 17.14 -13.95
N VAL A 308 3.56 17.39 -12.71
CA VAL A 308 2.65 18.52 -12.43
C VAL A 308 3.41 19.84 -12.49
N SER A 309 4.63 19.89 -11.97
CA SER A 309 5.48 21.09 -11.97
C SER A 309 5.89 21.50 -13.39
N ASP A 310 6.22 20.53 -14.25
CA ASP A 310 6.56 20.77 -15.65
C ASP A 310 5.36 21.34 -16.43
N ARG A 311 4.15 20.83 -16.18
CA ARG A 311 2.91 21.36 -16.77
C ARG A 311 2.56 22.77 -16.33
N GLN A 312 3.01 23.21 -15.15
CA GLN A 312 2.81 24.60 -14.71
C GLN A 312 3.86 25.56 -15.27
N ARG A 313 4.98 25.04 -15.77
CA ARG A 313 6.05 25.83 -16.39
C ARG A 313 5.90 25.96 -17.92
N SER A 314 5.10 25.11 -18.54
CA SER A 314 4.73 25.13 -19.97
C SER A 314 3.46 25.92 -20.22
#